data_AF-A0AAI9HHM0-F1
#
_entry.id   AF-A0AAI9HHM0-F1
#
_cell.length_a   1.000
_cell.length_b   1.000
_cell.length_c   1.000
_cell.angle_alpha   90.00
_cell.angle_beta   90.00
_cell.angle_gamma   90.00
#
_symmetry.space_group_name_H-M   'P 1'
#
loop_
_entity.id
_entity.type
_entity.pdbx_description
1 polymer ?
#
loop_
_entity_poly.entity_id
_entity_poly.type
_entity_poly.pdbx_seq_one_letter_code
_entity_poly.pdbx_strand_id
1 'polypeptide(L)'
;MTTEDKKKTRRVRVGFFTGNGSKKDGLSTAKLAFEQMTNTTPITFPLVVTAETQNRGLKLVILEKDDKQQSYFGYVSWRRDCLLPFIEDGTTGSERTIPLSDKDSVVERTYFIYYFETDLLAMTLNHLGPKVNDLSFILYNKTQMKNVTFEAIWKHESMKELLEDGNILRSFDLTVAAPRNFNKANYQIKNDLTNDIIDMVVGMGGSHLRLNMRGRIRPKRAGFNYLKSSVTDAIKELLELFPKGSGGLNIKKIDVTEPSDTAPKSLLDQVLIGSKTIVVKSGYPSDSDIRTAMISAKIDNANYLAQYELAKKNQ
;
A
#
# COMPACT_ATOMS: atom_id res chain seq x y z
N MET A 1 7.11 15.87 -44.83
CA MET A 1 6.25 15.94 -43.62
C MET A 1 6.77 14.93 -42.62
N THR A 2 7.48 15.39 -41.60
CA THR A 2 7.95 14.57 -40.48
C THR A 2 6.75 14.17 -39.64
N THR A 3 6.40 12.89 -39.64
CA THR A 3 5.48 12.29 -38.67
C THR A 3 6.04 12.55 -37.27
N GLU A 4 5.42 13.46 -36.52
CA GLU A 4 5.66 13.56 -35.08
C GLU A 4 5.33 12.21 -34.47
N ASP A 5 6.36 11.49 -34.02
CA ASP A 5 6.19 10.30 -33.18
C ASP A 5 5.34 10.70 -31.97
N LYS A 6 4.06 10.30 -31.98
CA LYS A 6 3.17 10.45 -30.81
C LYS A 6 3.82 9.71 -29.65
N LYS A 7 4.45 10.46 -28.75
CA LYS A 7 5.11 9.95 -27.55
C LYS A 7 4.09 9.13 -26.76
N LYS A 8 4.27 7.81 -26.71
CA LYS A 8 3.43 6.92 -25.89
C LYS A 8 3.61 7.30 -24.43
N THR A 9 2.51 7.43 -23.71
CA THR A 9 2.53 7.74 -22.28
C THR A 9 1.99 6.59 -21.46
N ARG A 10 2.44 6.49 -20.21
CA ARG A 10 1.93 5.54 -19.20
C ARG A 10 1.66 6.28 -17.91
N ARG A 11 0.61 5.83 -17.20
CA ARG A 11 0.28 6.33 -15.87
C ARG A 11 1.00 5.49 -14.82
N VAL A 12 1.81 6.15 -14.00
CA VAL A 12 2.47 5.58 -12.82
C VAL A 12 1.64 5.95 -11.62
N ARG A 13 1.28 4.94 -10.82
CA ARG A 13 0.63 5.10 -9.52
C ARG A 13 1.68 4.92 -8.43
N VAL A 14 1.72 5.83 -7.47
CA VAL A 14 2.70 5.84 -6.37
C VAL A 14 1.91 5.79 -5.07
N GLY A 15 2.06 4.70 -4.31
CA GLY A 15 1.50 4.57 -2.97
C GLY A 15 2.49 5.04 -1.91
N PHE A 16 1.97 5.55 -0.80
CA PHE A 16 2.76 6.00 0.34
C PHE A 16 2.58 5.10 1.57
N PHE A 17 3.67 4.86 2.28
CA PHE A 17 3.75 3.98 3.44
C PHE A 17 4.68 4.59 4.50
N THR A 18 4.45 4.30 5.77
CA THR A 18 5.36 4.63 6.88
C THR A 18 6.10 3.38 7.34
N GLY A 19 7.37 3.49 7.70
CA GLY A 19 8.07 2.44 8.40
C GLY A 19 7.59 2.27 9.84
N ASN A 20 8.26 1.40 10.58
CA ASN A 20 7.92 1.06 11.96
C ASN A 20 8.56 1.99 13.01
N GLY A 21 9.05 3.17 12.60
CA GLY A 21 9.63 4.16 13.50
C GLY A 21 8.61 4.78 14.44
N SER A 22 8.94 4.79 15.74
CA SER A 22 8.12 5.43 16.78
C SER A 22 8.45 6.91 16.93
N LYS A 23 7.43 7.76 17.13
CA LYS A 23 7.61 9.18 17.50
C LYS A 23 8.30 9.36 18.86
N LYS A 24 8.29 8.36 19.75
CA LYS A 24 8.94 8.40 21.07
C LYS A 24 10.43 8.07 21.01
N ASP A 25 10.80 7.03 20.25
CA ASP A 25 12.16 6.48 20.26
C ASP A 25 12.98 6.91 19.02
N GLY A 26 12.32 7.36 17.94
CA GLY A 26 12.94 7.91 16.73
C GLY A 26 13.72 6.92 15.86
N LEU A 27 13.85 5.66 16.27
CA LEU A 27 14.60 4.64 15.54
C LEU A 27 13.64 3.80 14.68
N SER A 28 13.71 3.99 13.36
CA SER A 28 13.07 3.12 12.39
C SER A 28 13.93 1.88 12.15
N THR A 29 13.34 0.68 12.30
CA THR A 29 14.06 -0.56 11.96
C THR A 29 14.28 -0.66 10.46
N ALA A 30 13.38 -0.09 9.64
CA ALA A 30 13.61 0.03 8.20
C ALA A 30 14.86 0.89 7.91
N LYS A 31 15.03 2.03 8.58
CA LYS A 31 16.24 2.87 8.46
C LYS A 31 17.50 2.07 8.78
N LEU A 32 17.52 1.41 9.94
CA LEU A 32 18.66 0.61 10.38
C LEU A 32 18.97 -0.53 9.39
N ALA A 33 17.95 -1.14 8.78
CA ALA A 33 18.15 -2.19 7.79
C ALA A 33 18.82 -1.65 6.50
N PHE A 34 18.36 -0.50 6.00
CA PHE A 34 19.00 0.16 4.86
C PHE A 34 20.44 0.60 5.19
N GLU A 35 20.67 1.16 6.37
CA GLU A 35 22.00 1.56 6.83
C GLU A 35 22.93 0.34 6.96
N GLN A 36 22.49 -0.76 7.58
CA GLN A 36 23.30 -1.98 7.70
C GLN A 36 23.73 -2.54 6.34
N MET A 37 22.85 -2.47 5.33
CA MET A 37 23.19 -2.88 3.96
C MET A 37 24.13 -1.89 3.25
N THR A 38 24.16 -0.62 3.68
CA THR A 38 24.86 0.45 2.97
C THR A 38 26.07 1.04 3.69
N ASN A 39 26.37 0.57 4.92
CA ASN A 39 27.48 1.02 5.74
C ASN A 39 28.82 0.32 5.46
N THR A 40 28.92 -0.54 4.43
CA THR A 40 30.19 -1.16 4.03
C THR A 40 31.03 -0.19 3.21
N THR A 41 32.25 0.12 3.66
CA THR A 41 33.18 1.02 2.95
C THR A 41 34.28 0.22 2.24
N PRO A 42 34.53 0.44 0.93
CA PRO A 42 33.81 1.35 0.02
C PRO A 42 32.47 0.75 -0.44
N ILE A 43 31.42 1.57 -0.47
CA ILE A 43 30.15 1.18 -1.07
C ILE A 43 30.11 1.56 -2.55
N THR A 44 29.64 0.66 -3.40
CA THR A 44 29.41 0.92 -4.83
C THR A 44 27.95 0.70 -5.15
N PHE A 45 27.34 1.65 -5.86
CA PHE A 45 26.00 1.53 -6.41
C PHE A 45 26.07 1.17 -7.90
N PRO A 46 25.12 0.37 -8.43
CA PRO A 46 23.95 -0.16 -7.75
C PRO A 46 24.27 -1.33 -6.80
N LEU A 47 23.68 -1.31 -5.60
CA LEU A 47 23.76 -2.43 -4.66
C LEU A 47 22.67 -3.45 -5.00
N VAL A 48 23.05 -4.69 -5.24
CA VAL A 48 22.12 -5.78 -5.58
C VAL A 48 22.05 -6.77 -4.43
N VAL A 49 20.85 -7.03 -3.95
CA VAL A 49 20.55 -8.03 -2.92
C VAL A 49 19.51 -8.98 -3.48
N THR A 50 19.79 -10.27 -3.43
CA THR A 50 18.87 -11.32 -3.85
C THR A 50 18.38 -12.12 -2.65
N ALA A 51 17.14 -12.55 -2.71
CA ALA A 51 16.57 -13.54 -1.81
C ALA A 51 15.87 -14.60 -2.67
N GLU A 52 16.41 -15.81 -2.66
CA GLU A 52 15.76 -16.94 -3.30
C GLU A 52 14.73 -17.53 -2.33
N THR A 53 13.48 -17.59 -2.79
CA THR A 53 12.43 -18.40 -2.15
C THR A 53 12.08 -19.53 -3.11
N GLN A 54 11.51 -20.62 -2.59
CA GLN A 54 11.22 -21.84 -3.38
C GLN A 54 10.48 -21.58 -4.71
N ASN A 55 9.66 -20.53 -4.79
CA ASN A 55 8.86 -20.21 -5.98
C ASN A 55 9.09 -18.79 -6.55
N ARG A 56 9.97 -17.97 -5.95
CA ARG A 56 10.19 -16.57 -6.38
C ARG A 56 11.63 -16.13 -6.13
N GLY A 57 12.33 -15.74 -7.20
CA GLY A 57 13.61 -15.04 -7.10
C GLY A 57 13.39 -13.55 -6.90
N LEU A 58 13.31 -13.10 -5.64
CA LEU A 58 13.20 -11.69 -5.29
C LEU A 58 14.57 -11.02 -5.37
N LYS A 59 14.61 -9.82 -5.94
CA LYS A 59 15.83 -9.01 -6.08
C LYS A 59 15.55 -7.57 -5.75
N LEU A 60 16.26 -7.04 -4.77
CA LEU A 60 16.35 -5.63 -4.43
C LEU A 60 17.56 -5.03 -5.13
N VAL A 61 17.36 -3.91 -5.80
CA VAL A 61 18.42 -3.09 -6.37
C VAL A 61 18.30 -1.70 -5.80
N ILE A 62 19.31 -1.25 -5.05
CA ILE A 62 19.45 0.15 -4.62
C ILE A 62 20.32 0.83 -5.66
N LEU A 63 19.74 1.77 -6.41
CA LEU A 63 20.42 2.46 -7.50
C LEU A 63 21.28 3.61 -6.97
N GLU A 64 20.83 4.29 -5.91
CA GLU A 64 21.54 5.42 -5.33
C GLU A 64 21.08 5.68 -3.88
N LYS A 65 21.96 6.34 -3.12
CA LYS A 65 21.64 7.02 -1.87
C LYS A 65 21.84 8.52 -2.10
N ASP A 66 20.81 9.31 -1.82
CA ASP A 66 20.84 10.76 -1.93
C ASP A 66 20.89 11.38 -0.53
N ASP A 67 22.07 11.90 -0.16
CA ASP A 67 22.28 12.54 1.15
C ASP A 67 21.65 13.96 1.22
N LYS A 68 21.22 14.57 0.12
CA LYS A 68 20.50 15.87 0.16
C LYS A 68 19.02 15.64 0.43
N GLN A 69 18.43 14.67 -0.27
CA GLN A 69 17.03 14.29 -0.08
C GLN A 69 16.84 13.32 1.10
N GLN A 70 17.94 12.84 1.69
CA GLN A 70 17.96 11.86 2.77
C GLN A 70 17.11 10.63 2.39
N SER A 71 17.41 10.07 1.21
CA SER A 71 16.63 8.97 0.64
C SER A 71 17.47 7.90 -0.07
N TYR A 72 16.89 6.71 -0.21
CA TYR A 72 17.37 5.64 -1.10
C TYR A 72 16.41 5.49 -2.26
N PHE A 73 16.92 5.39 -3.49
CA PHE A 73 16.12 5.08 -4.67
C PHE A 73 16.54 3.75 -5.27
N GLY A 74 15.55 2.96 -5.71
CA GLY A 74 15.80 1.65 -6.27
C GLY A 74 14.53 0.96 -6.74
N TYR A 75 14.63 -0.35 -6.94
CA TYR A 75 13.50 -1.20 -7.25
C TYR A 75 13.61 -2.58 -6.61
N VAL A 76 12.46 -3.18 -6.35
CA VAL A 76 12.31 -4.61 -6.07
C VAL A 76 11.78 -5.26 -7.33
N SER A 77 12.31 -6.42 -7.66
CA SER A 77 11.90 -7.20 -8.82
C SER A 77 11.75 -8.67 -8.47
N TRP A 78 10.88 -9.36 -9.19
CA TRP A 78 10.84 -10.81 -9.18
C TRP A 78 10.89 -11.37 -10.60
N ARG A 79 11.34 -12.62 -10.73
CA ARG A 79 11.23 -13.37 -11.98
C ARG A 79 9.79 -13.87 -12.13
N ARG A 80 9.19 -13.69 -13.31
CA ARG A 80 7.92 -14.35 -13.65
C ARG A 80 8.17 -15.83 -13.86
N ASP A 81 7.31 -16.63 -13.25
CA ASP A 81 7.29 -18.09 -13.39
C ASP A 81 5.92 -18.56 -13.94
N CYS A 82 5.40 -17.80 -14.91
CA CYS A 82 4.09 -18.05 -15.52
C CYS A 82 4.14 -17.83 -17.02
N LEU A 83 3.09 -18.27 -17.73
CA LEU A 83 2.93 -18.03 -19.17
C LEU A 83 3.15 -16.55 -19.49
N LEU A 84 4.11 -16.29 -20.37
CA LEU A 84 4.51 -14.94 -20.74
C LEU A 84 3.51 -14.33 -21.73
N PRO A 85 3.27 -13.01 -21.66
CA PRO A 85 2.44 -12.33 -22.64
C PRO A 85 3.13 -12.31 -24.02
N PHE A 86 2.33 -12.27 -25.08
CA PHE A 86 2.80 -12.07 -26.45
C PHE A 86 2.95 -10.56 -26.76
N ILE A 87 3.79 -10.26 -27.74
CA ILE A 87 3.93 -8.91 -28.29
C ILE A 87 2.95 -8.78 -29.46
N GLU A 88 2.01 -7.83 -29.35
CA GLU A 88 1.14 -7.43 -30.46
C GLU A 88 1.73 -6.22 -31.19
N ASP A 89 1.77 -6.26 -32.52
CA ASP A 89 1.92 -5.06 -33.33
C ASP A 89 0.56 -4.36 -33.46
N GLY A 90 0.39 -3.24 -32.76
CA GLY A 90 -0.85 -2.47 -32.77
C GLY A 90 -1.27 -1.86 -34.12
N THR A 91 -0.45 -1.99 -35.18
CA THR A 91 -0.82 -1.56 -36.55
C THR A 91 -1.38 -2.72 -37.36
N THR A 92 -0.77 -3.90 -37.25
CA THR A 92 -1.11 -5.08 -38.06
C THR A 92 -1.96 -6.11 -37.32
N GLY A 93 -2.06 -6.00 -35.98
CA GLY A 93 -2.71 -6.99 -35.11
C GLY A 93 -1.96 -8.31 -35.00
N SER A 94 -0.72 -8.39 -35.52
CA SER A 94 0.05 -9.63 -35.52
C SER A 94 0.72 -9.85 -34.17
N GLU A 95 0.54 -11.05 -33.61
CA GLU A 95 1.17 -11.47 -32.36
C GLU A 95 2.48 -12.21 -32.61
N ARG A 96 3.46 -11.99 -31.73
CA ARG A 96 4.74 -12.71 -31.74
C ARG A 96 5.24 -12.97 -30.32
N THR A 97 6.08 -13.97 -30.16
CA THR A 97 6.73 -14.29 -28.88
C THR A 97 7.73 -13.20 -28.49
N ILE A 98 7.95 -13.03 -27.19
CA ILE A 98 9.06 -12.23 -26.69
C ILE A 98 10.36 -12.99 -27.02
N PRO A 99 11.31 -12.38 -27.75
CA PRO A 99 12.55 -13.06 -28.11
C PRO A 99 13.45 -13.17 -26.87
N LEU A 100 13.36 -14.29 -26.17
CA LEU A 100 14.16 -14.60 -24.99
C LEU A 100 15.14 -15.73 -25.33
N SER A 101 16.36 -15.66 -24.81
CA SER A 101 17.28 -16.80 -24.76
C SER A 101 16.96 -17.72 -23.57
N ASP A 102 17.55 -18.92 -23.55
CA ASP A 102 17.38 -19.90 -22.45
C ASP A 102 17.77 -19.37 -21.07
N LYS A 103 18.55 -18.28 -21.02
CA LYS A 103 19.00 -17.63 -19.78
C LYS A 103 18.19 -16.40 -19.42
N ASP A 104 17.35 -15.91 -20.33
CA ASP A 104 16.57 -14.70 -20.10
C ASP A 104 15.30 -15.01 -19.30
N SER A 105 14.86 -14.04 -18.52
CA SER A 105 13.60 -14.12 -17.79
C SER A 105 12.94 -12.76 -17.76
N VAL A 106 11.62 -12.74 -17.94
CA VAL A 106 10.84 -11.52 -17.76
C VAL A 106 10.74 -11.22 -16.27
N VAL A 107 11.06 -9.98 -15.91
CA VAL A 107 10.99 -9.50 -14.53
C VAL A 107 9.95 -8.41 -14.41
N GLU A 108 9.16 -8.47 -13.33
CA GLU A 108 8.29 -7.37 -12.95
C GLU A 108 9.01 -6.52 -11.93
N ARG A 109 9.00 -5.20 -12.13
CA ARG A 109 9.66 -4.24 -11.24
C ARG A 109 8.64 -3.38 -10.52
N THR A 110 8.97 -3.09 -9.27
CA THR A 110 8.30 -2.11 -8.42
C THR A 110 9.38 -1.17 -7.87
N TYR A 111 9.36 0.08 -8.30
CA TYR A 111 10.29 1.11 -7.85
C TYR A 111 9.90 1.65 -6.47
N PHE A 112 10.90 2.04 -5.68
CA PHE A 112 10.73 2.65 -4.37
C PHE A 112 11.65 3.87 -4.19
N ILE A 113 11.18 4.84 -3.39
CA ILE A 113 12.02 5.86 -2.74
C ILE A 113 11.75 5.75 -1.24
N TYR A 114 12.77 5.47 -0.45
CA TYR A 114 12.68 5.42 1.00
C TYR A 114 13.39 6.63 1.62
N TYR A 115 12.64 7.52 2.25
CA TYR A 115 13.12 8.72 2.94
C TYR A 115 13.46 8.34 4.39
N PHE A 116 14.75 8.14 4.65
CA PHE A 116 15.21 7.50 5.88
C PHE A 116 15.21 8.44 7.10
N GLU A 117 15.12 9.76 6.92
CA GLU A 117 14.91 10.69 8.03
C GLU A 117 13.46 10.74 8.51
N THR A 118 12.50 10.74 7.58
CA THR A 118 11.06 10.89 7.89
C THR A 118 10.33 9.54 8.01
N ASP A 119 11.04 8.44 7.79
CA ASP A 119 10.54 7.07 7.77
C ASP A 119 9.37 6.87 6.79
N LEU A 120 9.43 7.58 5.67
CA LEU A 120 8.42 7.53 4.61
C LEU A 120 8.92 6.69 3.44
N LEU A 121 8.09 5.76 2.98
CA LEU A 121 8.31 4.98 1.79
C LEU A 121 7.30 5.37 0.71
N ALA A 122 7.79 5.80 -0.45
CA ALA A 122 7.00 5.93 -1.67
C ALA A 122 7.30 4.74 -2.57
N MET A 123 6.27 4.05 -3.07
CA MET A 123 6.46 2.86 -3.90
C MET A 123 5.49 2.84 -5.07
N THR A 124 5.96 2.48 -6.26
CA THR A 124 5.07 2.31 -7.42
C THR A 124 4.11 1.14 -7.20
N LEU A 125 2.87 1.29 -7.66
CA LEU A 125 1.85 0.25 -7.53
C LEU A 125 1.71 -0.50 -8.85
N ASN A 126 2.52 -1.54 -9.02
CA ASN A 126 2.38 -2.50 -10.11
C ASN A 126 1.55 -3.71 -9.64
N HIS A 127 0.42 -4.00 -10.28
CA HIS A 127 -0.42 -5.16 -9.96
C HIS A 127 0.32 -6.49 -10.07
N LEU A 128 1.23 -6.62 -11.04
CA LEU A 128 2.01 -7.84 -11.32
C LEU A 128 3.38 -7.84 -10.64
N GLY A 129 3.79 -6.71 -10.07
CA GLY A 129 5.10 -6.56 -9.44
C GLY A 129 5.10 -6.87 -7.95
N PRO A 130 6.32 -6.94 -7.36
CA PRO A 130 6.50 -7.07 -5.91
C PRO A 130 5.75 -6.00 -5.13
N LYS A 131 5.28 -6.36 -3.94
CA LYS A 131 4.54 -5.51 -3.00
C LYS A 131 5.45 -5.04 -1.87
N VAL A 132 4.90 -4.17 -1.03
CA VAL A 132 5.63 -3.57 0.10
C VAL A 132 6.13 -4.64 1.10
N ASN A 133 5.39 -5.73 1.24
CA ASN A 133 5.79 -6.87 2.07
C ASN A 133 6.99 -7.63 1.50
N ASP A 134 7.16 -7.65 0.17
CA ASP A 134 8.33 -8.27 -0.46
C ASP A 134 9.60 -7.44 -0.20
N LEU A 135 9.48 -6.10 -0.19
CA LEU A 135 10.56 -5.20 0.25
C LEU A 135 10.87 -5.43 1.74
N SER A 136 9.85 -5.50 2.58
CA SER A 136 10.03 -5.78 4.02
C SER A 136 10.76 -7.12 4.24
N PHE A 137 10.35 -8.15 3.51
CA PHE A 137 10.95 -9.48 3.58
C PHE A 137 12.42 -9.48 3.14
N ILE A 138 12.77 -8.83 2.02
CA ILE A 138 14.17 -8.86 1.54
C ILE A 138 15.11 -8.09 2.47
N LEU A 139 14.64 -6.99 3.07
CA LEU A 139 15.36 -6.26 4.09
C LEU A 139 15.60 -7.14 5.31
N TYR A 140 14.53 -7.76 5.85
CA TYR A 140 14.63 -8.70 6.96
C TYR A 140 15.58 -9.86 6.66
N ASN A 141 15.44 -10.51 5.50
CA ASN A 141 16.27 -11.65 5.12
C ASN A 141 17.75 -11.26 5.06
N LYS A 142 18.06 -10.07 4.52
CA LYS A 142 19.45 -9.62 4.39
C LYS A 142 20.06 -9.18 5.72
N THR A 143 19.30 -8.51 6.58
CA THR A 143 19.84 -7.89 7.80
C THR A 143 19.57 -8.67 9.08
N GLN A 144 18.67 -9.65 9.02
CA GLN A 144 18.12 -10.39 10.18
C GLN A 144 17.41 -9.50 11.21
N MET A 145 17.11 -8.24 10.86
CA MET A 145 16.40 -7.31 11.73
C MET A 145 14.91 -7.63 11.79
N LYS A 146 14.45 -8.14 12.93
CA LYS A 146 13.03 -8.42 13.17
C LYS A 146 12.21 -7.14 13.05
N ASN A 147 10.96 -7.26 12.60
CA ASN A 147 9.96 -6.19 12.54
C ASN A 147 10.18 -5.10 11.46
N VAL A 148 11.02 -5.31 10.45
CA VAL A 148 11.02 -4.43 9.27
C VAL A 148 9.66 -4.53 8.59
N THR A 149 8.85 -3.47 8.71
CA THR A 149 7.49 -3.41 8.19
C THR A 149 7.21 -2.00 7.68
N PHE A 150 6.33 -1.91 6.69
CA PHE A 150 5.83 -0.65 6.16
C PHE A 150 4.31 -0.68 6.14
N GLU A 151 3.69 0.30 6.75
CA GLU A 151 2.24 0.43 6.85
C GLU A 151 1.73 1.47 5.85
N ALA A 152 0.65 1.15 5.15
CA ALA A 152 0.09 2.08 4.17
C ALA A 152 -0.45 3.35 4.86
N ILE A 153 -0.08 4.51 4.33
CA ILE A 153 -0.73 5.78 4.70
C ILE A 153 -2.08 5.81 3.99
N TRP A 154 -3.16 5.97 4.75
CA TRP A 154 -4.51 5.95 4.18
C TRP A 154 -4.89 7.32 3.64
N LYS A 155 -5.80 7.39 2.65
CA LYS A 155 -6.42 8.64 2.21
C LYS A 155 -7.61 8.98 3.12
N HIS A 156 -7.49 10.03 3.94
CA HIS A 156 -8.53 10.44 4.89
C HIS A 156 -9.83 10.85 4.17
N GLU A 157 -9.71 11.55 3.04
CA GLU A 157 -10.85 12.08 2.28
C GLU A 157 -11.80 11.00 1.77
N SER A 158 -11.32 9.81 1.44
CA SER A 158 -12.19 8.78 0.83
C SER A 158 -12.85 7.87 1.87
N MET A 159 -12.28 7.74 3.07
CA MET A 159 -13.04 7.21 4.22
C MET A 159 -14.05 8.22 4.75
N LYS A 160 -13.67 9.51 4.75
CA LYS A 160 -14.52 10.62 5.16
C LYS A 160 -15.71 10.77 4.21
N GLU A 161 -15.51 10.85 2.90
CA GLU A 161 -16.61 10.86 1.91
C GLU A 161 -17.54 9.65 2.06
N LEU A 162 -17.02 8.42 2.13
CA LEU A 162 -17.87 7.21 2.21
C LEU A 162 -18.66 7.07 3.52
N LEU A 163 -18.19 7.69 4.61
CA LEU A 163 -18.75 7.52 5.95
C LEU A 163 -19.36 8.81 6.52
N GLU A 164 -19.23 9.96 5.87
CA GLU A 164 -19.83 11.25 6.28
C GLU A 164 -21.31 11.39 5.96
N ASP A 165 -21.94 12.34 6.67
CA ASP A 165 -23.37 12.62 6.66
C ASP A 165 -23.88 12.90 5.24
N GLY A 166 -24.72 11.99 4.75
CA GLY A 166 -25.37 12.08 3.44
C GLY A 166 -25.16 10.84 2.57
N ASN A 167 -24.07 10.09 2.78
CA ASN A 167 -23.82 8.86 2.04
C ASN A 167 -24.49 7.65 2.70
N ILE A 168 -25.25 6.90 1.91
CA ILE A 168 -26.05 5.78 2.41
C ILE A 168 -25.41 4.47 1.97
N LEU A 169 -24.79 3.71 2.89
CA LEU A 169 -24.15 2.45 2.54
C LEU A 169 -25.18 1.35 2.22
N ARG A 170 -25.00 0.66 1.09
CA ARG A 170 -25.84 -0.49 0.70
C ARG A 170 -25.47 -1.74 1.47
N SER A 171 -24.18 -2.02 1.62
CA SER A 171 -23.66 -3.15 2.40
C SER A 171 -22.26 -2.86 2.91
N PHE A 172 -21.85 -3.60 3.96
CA PHE A 172 -20.44 -3.72 4.32
C PHE A 172 -20.05 -5.17 4.60
N ASP A 173 -18.79 -5.50 4.33
CA ASP A 173 -18.13 -6.79 4.63
C ASP A 173 -16.89 -6.52 5.48
N LEU A 174 -17.02 -6.75 6.78
CA LEU A 174 -16.01 -6.52 7.80
C LEU A 174 -15.38 -7.85 8.23
N THR A 175 -14.06 -7.93 8.28
CA THR A 175 -13.33 -9.06 8.87
C THR A 175 -12.40 -8.53 9.95
N VAL A 176 -12.56 -9.00 11.18
CA VAL A 176 -11.78 -8.62 12.36
C VAL A 176 -11.15 -9.86 12.97
N ALA A 177 -9.94 -9.73 13.49
CA ALA A 177 -9.29 -10.76 14.29
C ALA A 177 -9.00 -10.24 15.70
N ALA A 178 -9.29 -11.06 16.72
CA ALA A 178 -8.95 -10.75 18.11
C ALA A 178 -7.54 -11.25 18.43
N PRO A 179 -6.69 -10.43 19.09
CA PRO A 179 -5.51 -10.96 19.76
C PRO A 179 -5.94 -11.83 20.96
N ARG A 180 -5.13 -12.84 21.28
CA ARG A 180 -5.43 -13.78 22.39
C ARG A 180 -5.59 -13.10 23.75
N ASN A 181 -4.94 -11.96 23.95
CA ASN A 181 -4.96 -11.18 25.19
C ASN A 181 -5.76 -9.89 25.06
N PHE A 182 -6.79 -9.87 24.19
CA PHE A 182 -7.62 -8.69 24.01
C PHE A 182 -8.41 -8.35 25.29
N ASN A 183 -8.31 -7.12 25.77
CA ASN A 183 -9.12 -6.61 26.88
C ASN A 183 -9.94 -5.40 26.44
N LYS A 184 -11.25 -5.59 26.35
CA LYS A 184 -12.23 -4.56 25.99
C LYS A 184 -12.18 -3.34 26.91
N ALA A 185 -11.88 -3.52 28.20
CA ALA A 185 -11.90 -2.45 29.20
C ALA A 185 -10.83 -1.35 28.95
N ASN A 186 -9.86 -1.61 28.09
CA ASN A 186 -8.82 -0.64 27.73
C ASN A 186 -9.32 0.42 26.73
N TYR A 187 -10.54 0.29 26.20
CA TYR A 187 -11.07 1.15 25.15
C TYR A 187 -12.37 1.83 25.59
N GLN A 188 -12.50 3.12 25.29
CA GLN A 188 -13.74 3.87 25.49
C GLN A 188 -14.59 3.76 24.21
N ILE A 189 -15.63 2.94 24.26
CA ILE A 189 -16.54 2.70 23.14
C ILE A 189 -17.81 3.53 23.36
N LYS A 190 -18.21 4.30 22.35
CA LYS A 190 -19.37 5.19 22.37
C LYS A 190 -20.54 4.65 21.55
N ASN A 191 -20.29 3.90 20.47
CA ASN A 191 -21.35 3.37 19.61
C ASN A 191 -21.74 1.93 20.02
N ASP A 192 -23.04 1.70 20.18
CA ASP A 192 -23.60 0.39 20.56
C ASP A 192 -23.20 -0.72 19.58
N LEU A 193 -23.21 -0.44 18.27
CA LEU A 193 -22.83 -1.45 17.28
C LEU A 193 -21.33 -1.76 17.33
N THR A 194 -20.46 -0.78 17.61
CA THR A 194 -19.04 -1.05 17.86
C THR A 194 -18.87 -1.97 19.05
N ASN A 195 -19.62 -1.69 20.12
CA ASN A 195 -19.60 -2.46 21.35
C ASN A 195 -20.05 -3.90 21.11
N ASP A 196 -21.14 -4.10 20.36
CA ASP A 196 -21.65 -5.41 19.97
C ASP A 196 -20.65 -6.18 19.09
N ILE A 197 -19.98 -5.50 18.15
CA ILE A 197 -18.95 -6.12 17.30
C ILE A 197 -17.80 -6.62 18.17
N ILE A 198 -17.32 -5.79 19.11
CA ILE A 198 -16.23 -6.17 20.02
C ILE A 198 -16.66 -7.34 20.91
N ASP A 199 -17.87 -7.31 21.46
CA ASP A 199 -18.40 -8.39 22.29
C ASP A 199 -18.56 -9.70 21.50
N MET A 200 -18.97 -9.63 20.23
CA MET A 200 -18.98 -10.80 19.35
C MET A 200 -17.57 -11.34 19.09
N VAL A 201 -16.59 -10.47 18.86
CA VAL A 201 -15.20 -10.87 18.67
C VAL A 201 -14.64 -11.57 19.91
N VAL A 202 -14.92 -11.04 21.11
CA VAL A 202 -14.48 -11.61 22.39
C VAL A 202 -15.22 -12.91 22.72
N GLY A 203 -16.54 -12.90 22.56
CA GLY A 203 -17.43 -14.00 22.95
C GLY A 203 -17.37 -15.22 22.02
N MET A 204 -17.01 -15.04 20.74
CA MET A 204 -16.94 -16.17 19.79
C MET A 204 -15.86 -17.20 20.11
N GLY A 205 -14.81 -16.84 20.88
CA GLY A 205 -13.66 -17.72 21.13
C GLY A 205 -12.87 -18.16 19.88
N GLY A 206 -13.26 -17.65 18.70
CA GLY A 206 -12.64 -17.94 17.41
C GLY A 206 -11.53 -16.95 17.06
N SER A 207 -10.69 -17.30 16.07
CA SER A 207 -9.58 -16.44 15.64
C SER A 207 -10.00 -15.22 14.81
N HIS A 208 -11.19 -15.26 14.21
CA HIS A 208 -11.70 -14.22 13.30
C HIS A 208 -13.22 -14.11 13.40
N LEU A 209 -13.72 -12.87 13.34
CA LEU A 209 -15.11 -12.53 13.10
C LEU A 209 -15.23 -11.96 11.69
N ARG A 210 -16.17 -12.48 10.89
CA ARG A 210 -16.57 -11.88 9.62
C ARG A 210 -18.03 -11.47 9.70
N LEU A 211 -18.30 -10.19 9.50
CA LEU A 211 -19.64 -9.60 9.50
C LEU A 211 -19.96 -9.11 8.10
N ASN A 212 -21.06 -9.63 7.54
CA ASN A 212 -21.64 -9.10 6.32
C ASN A 212 -23.00 -8.51 6.66
N MET A 213 -23.19 -7.21 6.42
CA MET A 213 -24.46 -6.55 6.61
C MET A 213 -24.90 -5.90 5.31
N ARG A 214 -26.19 -6.05 4.99
CA ARG A 214 -26.80 -5.50 3.78
C ARG A 214 -28.09 -4.78 4.14
N GLY A 215 -28.17 -3.50 3.82
CA GLY A 215 -29.40 -2.73 3.93
C GLY A 215 -30.46 -3.26 2.96
N ARG A 216 -31.69 -3.44 3.43
CA ARG A 216 -32.82 -3.90 2.60
C ARG A 216 -33.64 -2.71 2.13
N ILE A 217 -33.80 -2.56 0.82
CA ILE A 217 -34.86 -1.70 0.25
C ILE A 217 -36.22 -2.37 0.45
N ARG A 218 -37.20 -1.62 0.97
CA ARG A 218 -38.62 -1.92 0.78
C ARG A 218 -39.27 -0.80 -0.04
N PRO A 219 -39.91 -1.10 -1.19
CA PRO A 219 -40.33 -0.09 -2.15
C PRO A 219 -41.61 0.71 -1.79
N LYS A 220 -42.04 0.80 -0.52
CA LYS A 220 -43.38 1.37 -0.22
C LYS A 220 -43.57 2.32 0.97
N ARG A 221 -42.51 2.79 1.66
CA ARG A 221 -42.68 3.86 2.67
C ARG A 221 -41.49 4.83 2.65
N ALA A 222 -41.77 6.12 2.49
CA ALA A 222 -40.81 7.18 2.69
C ALA A 222 -40.24 7.07 4.12
N GLY A 223 -38.92 6.99 4.25
CA GLY A 223 -38.23 6.91 5.55
C GLY A 223 -37.32 5.69 5.79
N PHE A 224 -37.17 4.77 4.83
CA PHE A 224 -36.22 3.66 4.94
C PHE A 224 -35.03 3.88 4.01
N ASN A 225 -33.97 4.48 4.56
CA ASN A 225 -32.65 4.53 3.93
C ASN A 225 -31.94 3.17 4.12
N TYR A 226 -30.86 2.91 3.37
CA TYR A 226 -30.03 1.70 3.51
C TYR A 226 -29.38 1.62 4.92
N LEU A 227 -28.12 1.18 5.07
CA LEU A 227 -27.52 1.15 6.41
C LEU A 227 -27.54 2.57 7.02
N LYS A 228 -28.06 2.68 8.26
CA LYS A 228 -28.24 3.96 8.97
C LYS A 228 -26.88 4.58 9.33
N SER A 229 -26.88 5.88 9.66
CA SER A 229 -25.72 6.62 10.19
C SER A 229 -25.05 5.90 11.37
N SER A 230 -25.85 5.22 12.22
CA SER A 230 -25.31 4.41 13.32
C SER A 230 -24.30 3.35 12.89
N VAL A 231 -24.44 2.80 11.67
CA VAL A 231 -23.51 1.81 11.09
C VAL A 231 -22.24 2.48 10.58
N THR A 232 -22.35 3.62 9.90
CA THR A 232 -21.17 4.38 9.45
C THR A 232 -20.36 4.91 10.63
N ASP A 233 -21.04 5.36 11.69
CA ASP A 233 -20.41 5.84 12.92
C ASP A 233 -19.70 4.72 13.68
N ALA A 234 -20.29 3.51 13.70
CA ALA A 234 -19.64 2.34 14.30
C ALA A 234 -18.38 1.92 13.52
N ILE A 235 -18.45 1.95 12.18
CA ILE A 235 -17.30 1.67 11.32
C ILE A 235 -16.18 2.70 11.56
N LYS A 236 -16.52 3.99 11.61
CA LYS A 236 -15.58 5.07 11.93
C LYS A 236 -14.90 4.82 13.27
N GLU A 237 -15.70 4.58 14.31
CA GLU A 237 -15.19 4.35 15.66
C GLU A 237 -14.30 3.10 15.73
N LEU A 238 -14.64 2.01 15.06
CA LEU A 238 -13.78 0.82 14.97
C LEU A 238 -12.43 1.13 14.32
N LEU A 239 -12.42 1.89 13.23
CA LEU A 239 -11.19 2.26 12.52
C LEU A 239 -10.32 3.22 13.36
N GLU A 240 -10.94 4.09 14.16
CA GLU A 240 -10.26 5.02 15.06
C GLU A 240 -9.68 4.32 16.31
N LEU A 241 -10.45 3.41 16.92
CA LEU A 241 -10.02 2.67 18.11
C LEU A 241 -8.98 1.59 17.78
N PHE A 242 -9.07 0.99 16.59
CA PHE A 242 -8.24 -0.13 16.18
C PHE A 242 -7.55 0.12 14.84
N PRO A 243 -6.64 1.10 14.76
CA PRO A 243 -5.79 1.24 13.59
C PRO A 243 -4.93 -0.01 13.42
N LYS A 244 -4.49 -0.27 12.17
CA LYS A 244 -3.53 -1.36 11.88
C LYS A 244 -2.30 -1.18 12.78
N GLY A 245 -1.79 -2.29 13.32
CA GLY A 245 -0.61 -2.28 14.19
C GLY A 245 -0.85 -1.89 15.66
N SER A 246 -2.07 -1.49 16.06
CA SER A 246 -2.40 -1.04 17.43
C SER A 246 -2.23 -2.07 18.55
N GLY A 247 -1.96 -3.35 18.22
CA GLY A 247 -1.93 -4.45 19.18
C GLY A 247 -3.32 -4.84 19.73
N GLY A 248 -4.37 -4.11 19.37
CA GLY A 248 -5.78 -4.41 19.65
C GLY A 248 -6.42 -5.30 18.58
N LEU A 249 -7.70 -5.10 18.30
CA LEU A 249 -8.38 -5.83 17.21
C LEU A 249 -7.68 -5.55 15.87
N ASN A 250 -7.44 -6.60 15.09
CA ASN A 250 -6.86 -6.46 13.76
C ASN A 250 -7.97 -6.47 12.71
N ILE A 251 -8.30 -5.29 12.17
CA ILE A 251 -9.26 -5.14 11.07
C ILE A 251 -8.57 -5.61 9.78
N LYS A 252 -8.94 -6.80 9.31
CA LYS A 252 -8.34 -7.47 8.14
C LYS A 252 -8.99 -7.09 6.82
N LYS A 253 -10.28 -6.78 6.85
CA LYS A 253 -11.05 -6.38 5.67
C LYS A 253 -12.16 -5.44 6.10
N ILE A 254 -12.40 -4.37 5.36
CA ILE A 254 -13.65 -3.64 5.43
C ILE A 254 -14.01 -3.10 4.05
N ASP A 255 -14.90 -3.80 3.36
CA ASP A 255 -15.42 -3.34 2.07
C ASP A 255 -16.79 -2.72 2.26
N VAL A 256 -17.05 -1.63 1.57
CA VAL A 256 -18.37 -1.00 1.50
C VAL A 256 -18.87 -0.95 0.07
N THR A 257 -20.20 -1.01 -0.12
CA THR A 257 -20.84 -0.73 -1.41
C THR A 257 -21.82 0.41 -1.27
N GLU A 258 -21.94 1.20 -2.32
CA GLU A 258 -22.90 2.28 -2.42
C GLU A 258 -24.17 1.81 -3.16
N PRO A 259 -25.26 2.59 -3.09
CA PRO A 259 -26.48 2.28 -3.82
C PRO A 259 -26.30 2.36 -5.34
N SER A 260 -25.53 3.36 -5.79
CA SER A 260 -25.26 3.68 -7.20
C SER A 260 -24.11 2.86 -7.80
N ASP A 261 -23.19 2.37 -6.96
CA ASP A 261 -22.03 1.57 -7.38
C ASP A 261 -21.94 0.29 -6.53
N THR A 262 -22.13 -0.84 -7.20
CA THR A 262 -22.15 -2.16 -6.55
C THR A 262 -20.76 -2.79 -6.44
N ALA A 263 -19.73 -2.15 -7.00
CA ALA A 263 -18.36 -2.60 -6.85
C ALA A 263 -17.90 -2.38 -5.40
N PRO A 264 -17.43 -3.41 -4.68
CA PRO A 264 -16.92 -3.25 -3.32
C PRO A 264 -15.71 -2.31 -3.31
N LYS A 265 -15.77 -1.28 -2.46
CA LYS A 265 -14.67 -0.36 -2.16
C LYS A 265 -14.08 -0.77 -0.82
N SER A 266 -12.86 -1.30 -0.82
CA SER A 266 -12.10 -1.56 0.42
C SER A 266 -11.75 -0.22 1.07
N LEU A 267 -12.07 -0.06 2.35
CA LEU A 267 -11.65 1.08 3.18
C LEU A 267 -10.25 0.87 3.77
N LEU A 268 -9.75 -0.38 3.83
CA LEU A 268 -8.39 -0.68 4.32
C LEU A 268 -7.29 -0.51 3.27
N ASP A 269 -7.66 -0.56 1.99
CA ASP A 269 -6.73 -0.57 0.85
C ASP A 269 -6.66 0.78 0.12
N GLN A 270 -7.25 1.83 0.70
CA GLN A 270 -7.13 3.19 0.18
C GLN A 270 -5.79 3.78 0.62
N VAL A 271 -4.71 3.14 0.18
CA VAL A 271 -3.38 3.73 0.20
C VAL A 271 -3.50 5.12 -0.45
N LEU A 272 -2.91 6.13 0.17
CA LEU A 272 -2.74 7.42 -0.45
C LEU A 272 -1.95 7.22 -1.74
N ILE A 273 -2.55 7.59 -2.88
CA ILE A 273 -1.95 7.36 -4.20
C ILE A 273 -1.78 8.68 -4.93
N GLY A 274 -0.53 9.01 -5.25
CA GLY A 274 -0.22 10.00 -6.28
C GLY A 274 -0.16 9.33 -7.66
N SER A 275 -0.77 9.95 -8.67
CA SER A 275 -0.69 9.47 -10.06
C SER A 275 0.06 10.47 -10.93
N LYS A 276 1.01 10.00 -11.73
CA LYS A 276 1.75 10.84 -12.69
C LYS A 276 1.80 10.16 -14.04
N THR A 277 1.74 10.95 -15.10
CA THR A 277 1.88 10.48 -16.47
C THR A 277 3.32 10.66 -16.90
N ILE A 278 3.94 9.61 -17.41
CA ILE A 278 5.30 9.64 -17.95
C ILE A 278 5.30 9.23 -19.41
N VAL A 279 6.30 9.70 -20.15
CA VAL A 279 6.56 9.24 -21.51
C VAL A 279 7.34 7.91 -21.43
N VAL A 280 6.96 6.95 -22.26
CA VAL A 280 7.68 5.67 -22.39
C VAL A 280 8.31 5.56 -23.76
N LYS A 281 9.54 5.05 -23.80
CA LYS A 281 10.25 4.73 -25.04
C LYS A 281 10.20 3.22 -25.24
N SER A 282 9.72 2.79 -26.40
CA SER A 282 9.54 1.36 -26.72
C SER A 282 8.72 0.58 -25.68
N GLY A 283 7.78 1.25 -25.01
CA GLY A 283 6.92 0.65 -23.98
C GLY A 283 7.51 0.63 -22.56
N TYR A 284 8.78 0.99 -22.37
CA TYR A 284 9.45 1.00 -21.08
C TYR A 284 9.72 2.42 -20.58
N PRO A 285 9.51 2.70 -19.28
CA PRO A 285 9.90 3.96 -18.68
C PRO A 285 11.40 3.95 -18.33
N SER A 286 12.04 5.13 -18.32
CA SER A 286 13.39 5.25 -17.77
C SER A 286 13.36 5.34 -16.23
N ASP A 287 14.42 4.88 -15.58
CA ASP A 287 14.53 4.94 -14.11
C ASP A 287 14.46 6.41 -13.62
N SER A 288 15.04 7.35 -14.37
CA SER A 288 15.01 8.79 -14.07
C SER A 288 13.60 9.38 -14.20
N ASP A 289 12.83 9.01 -15.23
CA ASP A 289 11.45 9.48 -15.38
C ASP A 289 10.55 8.95 -14.25
N ILE A 290 10.75 7.68 -13.84
CA ILE A 290 10.06 7.10 -12.70
C ILE A 290 10.42 7.83 -11.41
N ARG A 291 11.72 8.07 -11.16
CA ARG A 291 12.18 8.83 -9.97
C ARG A 291 11.52 10.20 -9.91
N THR A 292 11.56 10.95 -11.02
CA THR A 292 10.95 12.28 -11.13
C THR A 292 9.45 12.24 -10.87
N ALA A 293 8.74 11.25 -11.43
CA ALA A 293 7.31 11.04 -11.19
C ALA A 293 7.01 10.74 -9.72
N MET A 294 7.82 9.92 -9.05
CA MET A 294 7.65 9.57 -7.64
C MET A 294 7.90 10.77 -6.72
N ILE A 295 8.96 11.54 -6.97
CA ILE A 295 9.25 12.78 -6.23
C ILE A 295 8.09 13.78 -6.42
N SER A 296 7.63 13.96 -7.66
CA SER A 296 6.51 14.85 -7.96
C SER A 296 5.23 14.39 -7.26
N ALA A 297 4.96 13.08 -7.20
CA ALA A 297 3.82 12.54 -6.48
C ALA A 297 3.90 12.85 -4.97
N LYS A 298 5.09 12.78 -4.36
CA LYS A 298 5.30 13.18 -2.95
C LYS A 298 5.02 14.66 -2.76
N ILE A 299 5.54 15.53 -3.64
CA ILE A 299 5.37 16.99 -3.56
C ILE A 299 3.89 17.36 -3.61
N ASP A 300 3.12 16.79 -4.55
CA ASP A 300 1.68 17.02 -4.65
C ASP A 300 0.92 16.62 -3.37
N ASN A 301 1.42 15.63 -2.63
CA ASN A 301 0.80 15.12 -1.41
C ASN A 301 1.51 15.61 -0.13
N ALA A 302 2.42 16.59 -0.22
CA ALA A 302 3.31 16.95 0.89
C ALA A 302 2.56 17.40 2.15
N ASN A 303 1.53 18.25 1.98
CA ASN A 303 0.70 18.73 3.08
C ASN A 303 0.04 17.57 3.84
N TYR A 304 -0.35 16.53 3.12
CA TYR A 304 -0.98 15.37 3.71
C TYR A 304 0.06 14.47 4.41
N LEU A 305 1.19 14.23 3.75
CA LEU A 305 2.26 13.37 4.25
C LEU A 305 2.93 13.91 5.52
N ALA A 306 2.98 15.24 5.69
CA ALA A 306 3.58 15.90 6.86
C ALA A 306 3.03 15.39 8.21
N GLN A 307 1.80 14.88 8.25
CA GLN A 307 1.15 14.33 9.44
C GLN A 307 1.75 12.99 9.89
N TYR A 308 2.28 12.23 8.92
CA TYR A 308 2.75 10.85 9.05
C TYR A 308 4.27 10.75 9.07
N GLU A 309 4.97 11.77 8.59
CA GLU A 309 6.43 11.86 8.67
C GLU A 309 6.88 11.98 10.14
N LEU A 310 7.98 11.30 10.48
CA LEU A 310 8.64 11.54 11.77
C LEU A 310 9.16 12.99 11.82
N ALA A 311 8.95 13.66 12.95
CA ALA A 311 9.48 15.00 13.16
C ALA A 311 11.01 14.95 13.04
N LYS A 312 11.57 15.82 12.18
CA LYS A 312 13.02 15.99 12.14
C LYS A 312 13.47 16.41 13.54
N LYS A 313 14.33 15.61 14.19
CA LYS A 313 15.04 16.08 15.37
C LYS A 313 15.92 17.23 14.88
N ASN A 314 15.57 18.46 15.25
CA ASN A 314 16.47 19.59 15.10
C ASN A 314 17.74 19.22 15.89
N GLN A 315 18.84 18.97 15.17
CA GLN A 315 20.17 18.98 15.77
C GLN A 315 20.60 20.44 15.95
#